data_AF-A0A519CFW5-F1
#
_entry.id   AF-A0A519CFW5-F1
#
_cell.length_a   1.000
_cell.length_b   1.000
_cell.length_c   1.000
_cell.angle_alpha   90.00
_cell.angle_beta   90.00
_cell.angle_gamma   90.00
#
_symmetry.space_group_name_H-M   'P 1'
#
loop_
_entity.id
_entity.type
_entity.pdbx_description
1 polymer ?
#
loop_
_entity_poly.entity_id
_entity_poly.type
_entity_poly.pdbx_seq_one_letter_code
_entity_poly.pdbx_strand_id
1 'polypeptide(L)'
;MEGSSWWPVGIATGFDETSVFTKWGSLPLHWDEAILTPKWWSEQSDYWGRWPEVKFVEKLNDDEYGIWCDIGDFIAQIIPIPTGNHVSRLVQNEKLNLAVKEYVTLPVAGINRSGDFVLIFPKKSKVFDIIGLHKSLISSQFTTPNDELNWNFRLKKVEDKLKTNTLWRAPHHKSTLGMPRLNIVNNRPSPIMISEKLLTEVEHLPMLRQAIELEKVDEWNTEFGNNSMMRTSTGGLAHMTYDVMVMAHAQCRAFGKTDSKIESYLAKVDRIQADLGIMRLVRMGVPFGLVCAIFTLWINRAGMFESWQLPFIVFLSMSIISWIAYRILEPDWRQL
;
A
#
# COMPACT_ATOMS: atom_id res chain seq x y z
N MET A 1 -1.49 27.98 -10.10
CA MET A 1 -2.12 26.80 -9.47
C MET A 1 -2.20 25.61 -10.43
N GLU A 2 -2.97 25.67 -11.51
CA GLU A 2 -3.21 24.50 -12.40
C GLU A 2 -1.97 23.98 -13.14
N GLY A 3 -0.96 24.83 -13.36
CA GLY A 3 0.31 24.44 -13.96
C GLY A 3 1.36 23.93 -12.96
N SER A 4 1.00 23.76 -11.69
CA SER A 4 1.92 23.28 -10.64
C SER A 4 1.91 21.75 -10.55
N SER A 5 3.04 21.13 -10.20
CA SER A 5 3.15 19.66 -10.20
C SER A 5 2.24 18.95 -9.19
N TRP A 6 1.80 19.67 -8.15
CA TRP A 6 0.87 19.18 -7.13
C TRP A 6 -0.61 19.24 -7.57
N TRP A 7 -0.93 19.87 -8.70
CA TRP A 7 -2.30 19.94 -9.20
C TRP A 7 -2.70 18.64 -9.90
N PRO A 8 -3.81 17.98 -9.53
CA PRO A 8 -4.21 16.68 -10.08
C PRO A 8 -4.91 16.84 -11.43
N VAL A 9 -4.18 17.33 -12.44
CA VAL A 9 -4.68 17.72 -13.77
C VAL A 9 -5.43 16.61 -14.51
N GLY A 10 -5.12 15.34 -14.26
CA GLY A 10 -5.76 14.20 -14.94
C GLY A 10 -7.19 13.93 -14.47
N ILE A 11 -7.51 14.32 -13.23
CA ILE A 11 -8.82 14.06 -12.61
C ILE A 11 -9.57 15.32 -12.19
N ALA A 12 -8.91 16.47 -12.06
CA ALA A 12 -9.55 17.73 -11.72
C ALA A 12 -10.57 18.13 -12.81
N THR A 13 -11.77 18.51 -12.38
CA THR A 13 -12.85 18.97 -13.25
C THR A 13 -13.22 20.43 -13.01
N GLY A 14 -12.84 20.98 -11.85
CA GLY A 14 -13.06 22.38 -11.49
C GLY A 14 -12.64 22.62 -10.04
N PHE A 15 -12.71 23.86 -9.58
CA PHE A 15 -12.44 24.24 -8.19
C PHE A 15 -13.23 25.49 -7.80
N ASP A 16 -13.40 25.68 -6.50
CA ASP A 16 -13.83 26.92 -5.88
C ASP A 16 -12.77 27.41 -4.89
N GLU A 17 -13.07 28.44 -4.10
CA GLU A 17 -12.14 29.02 -3.12
C GLU A 17 -11.69 28.04 -2.02
N THR A 18 -12.45 26.97 -1.79
CA THR A 18 -12.29 26.07 -0.63
C THR A 18 -12.10 24.61 -1.01
N SER A 19 -12.41 24.23 -2.24
CA SER A 19 -12.50 22.84 -2.68
C SER A 19 -12.06 22.65 -4.13
N VAL A 20 -11.47 21.49 -4.41
CA VAL A 20 -11.22 20.98 -5.75
C VAL A 20 -12.19 19.84 -6.05
N PHE A 21 -12.83 19.91 -7.21
CA PHE A 21 -13.74 18.88 -7.72
C PHE A 21 -12.97 17.96 -8.68
N THR A 22 -13.07 16.65 -8.46
CA THR A 22 -12.43 15.65 -9.33
C THR A 22 -13.41 14.59 -9.79
N LYS A 23 -13.04 13.82 -10.82
CA LYS A 23 -13.78 12.64 -11.28
C LYS A 23 -13.98 11.56 -10.21
N TRP A 24 -13.17 11.57 -9.15
CA TRP A 24 -13.21 10.56 -8.08
C TRP A 24 -13.85 11.04 -6.79
N GLY A 25 -14.07 12.34 -6.65
CA GLY A 25 -14.64 12.97 -5.46
C GLY A 25 -14.13 14.41 -5.30
N SER A 26 -14.51 15.05 -4.20
CA SER A 26 -14.07 16.41 -3.87
C SER A 26 -13.05 16.38 -2.74
N LEU A 27 -12.10 17.32 -2.75
CA LEU A 27 -11.13 17.51 -1.68
C LEU A 27 -11.08 18.99 -1.28
N PRO A 28 -10.73 19.30 -0.02
CA PRO A 28 -10.45 20.68 0.37
C PRO A 28 -9.26 21.23 -0.42
N LEU A 29 -9.32 22.52 -0.72
CA LEU A 29 -8.28 23.29 -1.37
C LEU A 29 -7.92 24.46 -0.46
N HIS A 30 -6.63 24.55 -0.13
CA HIS A 30 -6.05 25.64 0.63
C HIS A 30 -4.84 26.15 -0.15
N TRP A 31 -5.01 27.22 -0.91
CA TRP A 31 -3.93 27.82 -1.67
C TRP A 31 -4.01 29.34 -1.60
N ASP A 32 -2.88 29.95 -1.24
CA ASP A 32 -2.66 31.39 -1.26
C ASP A 32 -1.20 31.62 -1.62
N GLU A 33 -0.91 32.39 -2.67
CA GLU A 33 0.47 32.68 -3.08
C GLU A 33 1.26 33.40 -1.98
N ALA A 34 0.59 34.10 -1.08
CA ALA A 34 1.22 34.73 0.08
C ALA A 34 1.94 33.73 0.99
N ILE A 35 1.60 32.43 0.97
CA ILE A 35 2.29 31.38 1.73
C ILE A 35 3.78 31.28 1.39
N LEU A 36 4.18 31.73 0.19
CA LEU A 36 5.56 31.79 -0.26
C LEU A 36 6.28 33.06 0.23
N THR A 37 5.66 33.83 1.11
CA THR A 37 6.22 35.06 1.69
C THR A 37 6.31 34.95 3.20
N PRO A 38 7.37 35.47 3.85
CA PRO A 38 7.52 35.45 5.31
C PRO A 38 6.34 36.07 6.08
N LYS A 39 5.69 37.07 5.48
CA LYS A 39 4.55 37.78 6.08
C LYS A 39 3.43 36.82 6.44
N TRP A 40 3.07 35.91 5.53
CA TRP A 40 2.01 34.93 5.77
C TRP A 40 2.31 34.06 6.99
N TRP A 41 3.56 33.61 7.16
CA TRP A 41 3.98 32.76 8.28
C TRP A 41 3.88 33.47 9.63
N SER A 42 4.12 34.78 9.66
CA SER A 42 4.01 35.61 10.88
C SER A 42 2.55 35.88 11.30
N GLU A 43 1.61 35.76 10.38
CA GLU A 43 0.19 36.04 10.61
C GLU A 43 -0.62 34.79 11.03
N GLN A 44 0.01 33.62 11.03
CA GLN A 44 -0.68 32.37 11.41
C GLN A 44 -0.84 32.27 12.94
N SER A 45 -2.03 31.90 13.39
CA SER A 45 -2.38 31.75 14.82
C SER A 45 -2.82 30.33 15.21
N ASP A 46 -3.30 29.53 14.25
CA ASP A 46 -3.83 28.18 14.48
C ASP A 46 -2.85 27.10 13.97
N TYR A 47 -1.75 26.95 14.71
CA TYR A 47 -0.73 25.93 14.47
C TYR A 47 -0.51 25.08 15.72
N TRP A 48 0.00 23.88 15.52
CA TRP A 48 0.46 23.01 16.61
C TRP A 48 1.99 22.95 16.62
N GLY A 49 2.56 22.58 17.78
CA GLY A 49 4.01 22.41 17.94
C GLY A 49 4.78 23.73 18.03
N ARG A 50 6.08 23.69 17.68
CA ARG A 50 6.99 24.85 17.79
C ARG A 50 7.10 25.58 16.46
N TRP A 51 6.18 26.51 16.21
CA TRP A 51 6.19 27.34 15.00
C TRP A 51 7.43 28.23 14.93
N PRO A 52 8.22 28.20 13.85
CA PRO A 52 9.45 28.97 13.72
C PRO A 52 9.17 30.42 13.30
N GLU A 53 10.10 31.31 13.62
CA GLU A 53 10.15 32.66 13.06
C GLU A 53 10.75 32.59 11.65
N VAL A 54 9.91 32.76 10.63
CA VAL A 54 10.31 32.64 9.21
C VAL A 54 10.73 34.00 8.67
N LYS A 55 11.98 34.12 8.22
CA LYS A 55 12.55 35.36 7.65
C LYS A 55 12.61 35.38 6.12
N PHE A 56 12.67 34.20 5.51
CA PHE A 56 12.63 34.00 4.07
C PHE A 56 11.93 32.67 3.77
N VAL A 57 11.45 32.51 2.54
CA VAL A 57 10.87 31.25 2.05
C VAL A 57 11.46 31.01 0.66
N GLU A 58 12.23 29.93 0.51
CA GLU A 58 12.80 29.54 -0.77
C GLU A 58 12.18 28.21 -1.22
N LYS A 59 11.57 28.19 -2.40
CA LYS A 59 11.00 26.97 -2.97
C LYS A 59 12.13 26.04 -3.43
N LEU A 60 12.22 24.86 -2.84
CA LEU A 60 13.20 23.83 -3.20
C LEU A 60 12.68 22.95 -4.35
N ASN A 61 11.45 22.45 -4.23
CA ASN A 61 10.81 21.61 -5.23
C ASN A 61 9.28 21.71 -5.16
N ASP A 62 8.59 21.35 -6.23
CA ASP A 62 7.21 20.87 -6.14
C ASP A 62 7.04 19.48 -6.75
N ASP A 63 6.16 18.72 -6.15
CA ASP A 63 5.83 17.37 -6.56
C ASP A 63 4.37 17.06 -6.23
N GLU A 64 3.96 15.82 -6.41
CA GLU A 64 2.59 15.38 -6.17
C GLU A 64 2.20 15.36 -4.68
N TYR A 65 3.17 15.47 -3.78
CA TYR A 65 2.97 15.55 -2.33
C TYR A 65 2.93 16.99 -1.82
N GLY A 66 3.13 17.98 -2.69
CA GLY A 66 3.03 19.40 -2.39
C GLY A 66 4.27 20.18 -2.77
N ILE A 67 4.54 21.23 -2.00
CA ILE A 67 5.66 22.15 -2.22
C ILE A 67 6.61 22.06 -1.05
N TRP A 68 7.88 21.84 -1.35
CA TRP A 68 8.94 21.82 -0.36
C TRP A 68 9.66 23.16 -0.36
N CYS A 69 9.75 23.79 0.81
CA CYS A 69 10.39 25.09 0.99
C CYS A 69 11.48 25.04 2.07
N ASP A 70 12.58 25.73 1.84
CA ASP A 70 13.53 26.11 2.88
C ASP A 70 13.03 27.38 3.58
N ILE A 71 12.95 27.33 4.90
CA ILE A 71 12.53 28.45 5.75
C ILE A 71 13.61 28.80 6.79
N GLY A 72 14.87 28.46 6.50
CA GLY A 72 16.05 28.71 7.33
C GLY A 72 16.56 27.43 8.00
N ASP A 73 16.30 27.31 9.31
CA ASP A 73 16.72 26.16 10.12
C ASP A 73 15.83 24.92 9.91
N PHE A 74 14.72 25.09 9.19
CA PHE A 74 13.69 24.08 8.97
C PHE A 74 13.35 23.95 7.48
N ILE A 75 12.75 22.81 7.14
CA ILE A 75 12.15 22.54 5.83
C ILE A 75 10.65 22.44 6.04
N ALA A 76 9.88 23.19 5.26
CA ALA A 76 8.43 23.12 5.26
C ALA A 76 7.92 22.31 4.05
N GLN A 77 6.89 21.50 4.29
CA GLN A 77 6.05 20.92 3.26
C GLN A 77 4.69 21.62 3.30
N ILE A 78 4.33 22.27 2.20
CA ILE A 78 3.03 22.90 1.98
C ILE A 78 2.19 21.97 1.11
N ILE A 79 0.96 21.70 1.54
CA ILE A 79 0.11 20.65 0.98
C ILE A 79 -1.24 21.28 0.61
N PRO A 80 -1.35 21.88 -0.59
CA PRO A 80 -2.51 22.69 -0.93
C PRO A 80 -3.82 21.91 -0.98
N ILE A 81 -3.75 20.59 -1.20
CA ILE A 81 -4.90 19.68 -1.19
C ILE A 81 -4.67 18.64 -0.09
N PRO A 82 -5.11 18.90 1.15
CA PRO A 82 -4.88 17.97 2.25
C PRO A 82 -5.58 16.63 2.04
N THR A 83 -4.89 15.53 2.35
CA THR A 83 -5.43 14.17 2.22
C THR A 83 -5.80 13.53 3.55
N GLY A 84 -5.59 14.24 4.67
CA GLY A 84 -5.94 13.78 6.01
C GLY A 84 -4.96 14.31 7.05
N ASN A 85 -5.11 13.88 8.30
CA ASN A 85 -4.29 14.27 9.44
C ASN A 85 -3.27 13.17 9.83
N HIS A 86 -2.81 12.39 8.85
CA HIS A 86 -1.99 11.20 9.10
C HIS A 86 -0.66 11.57 9.77
N VAL A 87 -0.02 12.65 9.35
CA VAL A 87 1.29 13.05 9.86
C VAL A 87 1.15 13.81 11.18
N SER A 88 0.21 14.74 11.29
CA SER A 88 -0.03 15.43 12.57
C SER A 88 -0.43 14.45 13.68
N ARG A 89 -1.21 13.40 13.37
CA ARG A 89 -1.55 12.33 14.32
C ARG A 89 -0.32 11.57 14.84
N LEU A 90 0.75 11.42 14.05
CA LEU A 90 2.00 10.80 14.51
C LEU A 90 2.67 11.60 15.61
N VAL A 91 2.54 12.93 15.56
CA VAL A 91 3.19 13.82 16.53
C VAL A 91 2.30 14.04 17.75
N GLN A 92 1.01 14.29 17.52
CA GLN A 92 0.07 14.69 18.57
C GLN A 92 -0.42 13.51 19.43
N ASN A 93 -0.43 12.28 18.89
CA ASN A 93 -0.75 11.11 19.70
C ASN A 93 0.51 10.63 20.45
N GLU A 94 0.53 10.81 21.77
CA GLU A 94 1.69 10.50 22.62
C GLU A 94 2.20 9.05 22.43
N LYS A 95 1.29 8.07 22.43
CA LYS A 95 1.66 6.65 22.30
C LYS A 95 2.29 6.35 20.93
N LEU A 96 1.70 6.91 19.88
CA LEU A 96 2.18 6.71 18.51
C LEU A 96 3.51 7.46 18.28
N ASN A 97 3.64 8.67 18.82
CA ASN A 97 4.86 9.45 18.78
C ASN A 97 6.02 8.67 19.42
N LEU A 98 5.82 8.13 20.62
CA LEU A 98 6.83 7.32 21.31
C LEU A 98 7.25 6.09 20.49
N ALA A 99 6.32 5.46 19.79
CA ALA A 99 6.62 4.28 18.96
C ALA A 99 7.43 4.64 17.70
N VAL A 100 7.27 5.85 17.15
CA VAL A 100 7.73 6.18 15.79
C VAL A 100 8.91 7.17 15.77
N LYS A 101 9.04 8.05 16.77
CA LYS A 101 10.00 9.18 16.79
C LYS A 101 11.48 8.79 16.65
N GLU A 102 11.86 7.57 17.02
CA GLU A 102 13.25 7.12 16.90
C GLU A 102 13.63 6.71 15.47
N TYR A 103 12.65 6.28 14.68
CA TYR A 103 12.88 5.64 13.37
C TYR A 103 12.58 6.55 12.18
N VAL A 104 11.88 7.68 12.40
CA VAL A 104 11.55 8.65 11.35
C VAL A 104 11.70 10.08 11.84
N THR A 105 11.97 10.99 10.90
CA THR A 105 12.04 12.43 11.17
C THR A 105 10.63 13.01 11.26
N LEU A 106 10.11 13.15 12.47
CA LEU A 106 8.79 13.76 12.70
C LEU A 106 8.81 15.28 12.53
N PRO A 107 7.69 15.90 12.11
CA PRO A 107 7.56 17.35 12.08
C PRO A 107 7.51 17.94 13.49
N VAL A 108 8.08 19.14 13.64
CA VAL A 108 8.14 19.90 14.90
C VAL A 108 6.93 20.82 15.09
N ALA A 109 6.29 21.20 13.99
CA ALA A 109 5.12 22.06 13.96
C ALA A 109 4.32 21.85 12.68
N GLY A 110 3.10 22.37 12.65
CA GLY A 110 2.29 22.36 11.45
C GLY A 110 0.94 23.05 11.62
N ILE A 111 0.22 23.18 10.53
CA ILE A 111 -1.15 23.71 10.48
C ILE A 111 -2.06 22.60 9.96
N ASN A 112 -3.17 22.40 10.66
CA ASN A 112 -4.23 21.48 10.24
C ASN A 112 -5.44 22.30 9.77
N ARG A 113 -5.76 22.22 8.48
CA ARG A 113 -6.96 22.82 7.87
C ARG A 113 -7.62 21.74 7.03
N SER A 114 -8.65 21.11 7.57
CA SER A 114 -9.30 19.94 6.94
C SER A 114 -8.33 18.78 6.63
N GLY A 115 -7.20 18.72 7.32
CA GLY A 115 -6.07 17.84 7.04
C GLY A 115 -4.73 18.58 7.19
N ASP A 116 -3.63 17.83 7.08
CA ASP A 116 -2.27 18.35 7.14
C ASP A 116 -2.03 19.30 5.97
N PHE A 117 -2.00 20.61 6.26
CA PHE A 117 -1.84 21.68 5.27
C PHE A 117 -0.40 22.18 5.21
N VAL A 118 0.21 22.43 6.38
CA VAL A 118 1.63 22.78 6.49
C VAL A 118 2.28 21.87 7.50
N LEU A 119 3.42 21.29 7.15
CA LEU A 119 4.25 20.46 8.02
C LEU A 119 5.66 21.03 8.06
N ILE A 120 6.22 21.23 9.25
CA ILE A 120 7.56 21.79 9.42
C ILE A 120 8.48 20.72 10.00
N PHE A 121 9.58 20.45 9.30
CA PHE A 121 10.54 19.43 9.65
C PHE A 121 11.90 20.05 10.02
N PRO A 122 12.68 19.40 10.89
CA PRO A 122 14.07 19.77 11.06
C PRO A 122 14.85 19.50 9.75
N LYS A 123 15.82 20.37 9.46
CA LYS A 123 16.65 20.27 8.24
C LYS A 123 17.45 18.97 8.22
N LYS A 124 17.98 18.55 9.38
CA LYS A 124 18.64 17.27 9.56
C LYS A 124 17.59 16.15 9.66
N SER A 125 17.53 15.28 8.64
CA SER A 125 16.73 14.05 8.69
C SER A 125 17.51 12.90 9.32
N LYS A 126 16.79 12.06 10.06
CA LYS A 126 17.22 10.72 10.46
C LYS A 126 17.14 9.79 9.25
N VAL A 127 17.96 8.74 9.24
CA VAL A 127 17.83 7.63 8.30
C VAL A 127 16.58 6.85 8.67
N PHE A 128 15.72 6.57 7.68
CA PHE A 128 14.50 5.82 7.91
C PHE A 128 14.78 4.32 8.10
N ASP A 129 14.46 3.81 9.28
CA ASP A 129 14.57 2.39 9.63
C ASP A 129 13.18 1.73 9.66
N ILE A 130 12.89 0.95 8.63
CA ILE A 130 11.61 0.24 8.49
C ILE A 130 11.47 -0.93 9.48
N ILE A 131 12.56 -1.63 9.77
CA ILE A 131 12.54 -2.82 10.62
C ILE A 131 12.28 -2.39 12.06
N GLY A 132 13.06 -1.41 12.53
CA GLY A 132 12.90 -0.83 13.86
C GLY A 132 11.50 -0.24 14.06
N LEU A 133 11.00 0.50 13.06
CA LEU A 133 9.64 1.04 13.07
C LEU A 133 8.59 -0.06 13.22
N HIS A 134 8.64 -1.11 12.40
CA HIS A 134 7.69 -2.21 12.45
C HIS A 134 7.75 -2.96 13.78
N LYS A 135 8.95 -3.29 14.29
CA LYS A 135 9.12 -3.92 15.61
C LYS A 135 8.50 -3.06 16.72
N SER A 136 8.73 -1.76 16.66
CA SER A 136 8.19 -0.80 17.62
C SER A 136 6.66 -0.73 17.58
N LEU A 137 6.06 -0.67 16.38
CA LEU A 137 4.60 -0.66 16.21
C LEU A 137 3.94 -1.96 16.68
N ILE A 138 4.57 -3.12 16.44
CA ILE A 138 4.14 -4.43 16.98
C ILE A 138 4.17 -4.38 18.51
N SER A 139 5.29 -3.98 19.10
CA SER A 139 5.45 -3.94 20.56
C SER A 139 4.48 -2.96 21.24
N SER A 140 4.11 -1.89 20.54
CA SER A 140 3.20 -0.85 21.01
C SER A 140 1.73 -1.14 20.70
N GLN A 141 1.41 -2.34 20.16
CA GLN A 141 0.05 -2.79 19.86
C GLN A 141 -0.70 -1.91 18.84
N PHE A 142 0.00 -1.27 17.91
CA PHE A 142 -0.61 -0.50 16.81
C PHE A 142 -0.91 -1.36 15.58
N THR A 143 -0.94 -2.68 15.72
CA THR A 143 -1.16 -3.63 14.62
C THR A 143 -2.53 -4.24 14.64
N THR A 144 -3.10 -4.49 13.46
CA THR A 144 -4.31 -5.28 13.32
C THR A 144 -3.98 -6.70 12.86
N PRO A 145 -4.81 -7.70 13.21
CA PRO A 145 -4.70 -9.03 12.62
C PRO A 145 -4.96 -8.97 11.10
N ASN A 146 -4.71 -10.08 10.43
CA ASN A 146 -4.99 -10.24 9.00
C ASN A 146 -6.45 -9.85 8.68
N ASP A 147 -6.60 -8.87 7.79
CA ASP A 147 -7.89 -8.35 7.33
C ASP A 147 -8.02 -8.47 5.80
N GLU A 148 -7.77 -9.69 5.32
CA GLU A 148 -7.78 -10.04 3.90
C GLU A 148 -9.02 -9.55 3.16
N LEU A 149 -10.19 -9.67 3.78
CA LEU A 149 -11.46 -9.30 3.15
C LEU A 149 -11.49 -7.80 2.85
N ASN A 150 -11.14 -6.95 3.82
CA ASN A 150 -11.15 -5.51 3.63
C ASN A 150 -10.05 -5.05 2.67
N TRP A 151 -8.87 -5.67 2.70
CA TRP A 151 -7.78 -5.35 1.76
C TRP A 151 -8.16 -5.69 0.32
N ASN A 152 -8.74 -6.87 0.08
CA ASN A 152 -9.23 -7.28 -1.23
C ASN A 152 -10.42 -6.43 -1.72
N PHE A 153 -11.32 -6.04 -0.81
CA PHE A 153 -12.44 -5.16 -1.14
C PHE A 153 -11.98 -3.75 -1.49
N ARG A 154 -10.97 -3.22 -0.78
CA ARG A 154 -10.32 -1.95 -1.11
C ARG A 154 -9.74 -1.98 -2.52
N LEU A 155 -8.95 -3.02 -2.85
CA LEU A 155 -8.33 -3.16 -4.16
C LEU A 155 -9.38 -3.23 -5.28
N LYS A 156 -10.51 -3.91 -5.03
CA LYS A 156 -11.66 -3.90 -5.94
C LYS A 156 -12.18 -2.50 -6.24
N LYS A 157 -12.38 -1.65 -5.23
CA LYS A 157 -12.86 -0.28 -5.44
C LYS A 157 -11.94 0.51 -6.36
N VAL A 158 -10.62 0.34 -6.19
CA VAL A 158 -9.61 1.02 -6.99
C VAL A 158 -9.66 0.53 -8.45
N GLU A 159 -9.66 -0.78 -8.66
CA GLU A 159 -9.76 -1.39 -10.00
C GLU A 159 -11.04 -0.98 -10.73
N ASP A 160 -12.20 -1.00 -10.05
CA ASP A 160 -13.51 -0.62 -10.61
C ASP A 160 -13.50 0.86 -11.07
N LYS A 161 -12.82 1.75 -10.31
CA LYS A 161 -12.69 3.17 -10.64
C LYS A 161 -11.71 3.43 -11.79
N LEU A 162 -10.61 2.69 -11.82
CA LEU A 162 -9.61 2.78 -12.89
C LEU A 162 -10.04 2.07 -14.17
N LYS A 163 -11.03 1.18 -14.09
CA LYS A 163 -11.42 0.24 -15.15
C LYS A 163 -10.20 -0.54 -15.65
N THR A 164 -9.42 -1.09 -14.72
CA THR A 164 -8.30 -1.96 -15.08
C THR A 164 -8.81 -3.23 -15.74
N ASN A 165 -8.07 -3.74 -16.73
CA ASN A 165 -8.39 -5.01 -17.36
C ASN A 165 -8.06 -6.21 -16.45
N THR A 166 -7.24 -5.99 -15.43
CA THR A 166 -6.73 -7.01 -14.51
C THR A 166 -7.49 -6.94 -13.19
N LEU A 167 -7.82 -8.12 -12.61
CA LEU A 167 -8.51 -8.25 -11.32
C LEU A 167 -7.81 -9.27 -10.43
N TRP A 168 -7.00 -8.85 -9.46
CA TRP A 168 -6.29 -9.81 -8.58
C TRP A 168 -6.87 -9.84 -7.16
N ARG A 169 -7.44 -10.99 -6.79
CA ARG A 169 -7.75 -11.34 -5.39
C ARG A 169 -6.91 -12.53 -4.93
N ALA A 170 -6.27 -12.37 -3.78
CA ALA A 170 -5.42 -13.41 -3.22
C ALA A 170 -5.73 -13.61 -1.74
N PRO A 171 -5.61 -14.86 -1.25
CA PRO A 171 -5.61 -15.11 0.18
C PRO A 171 -4.34 -14.54 0.79
N HIS A 172 -4.35 -14.19 2.07
CA HIS A 172 -3.13 -13.79 2.78
C HIS A 172 -2.78 -14.80 3.87
N HIS A 173 -1.49 -14.96 4.15
CA HIS A 173 -1.06 -15.83 5.23
C HIS A 173 -1.55 -15.30 6.59
N LYS A 174 -1.94 -16.18 7.52
CA LYS A 174 -2.54 -15.81 8.83
C LYS A 174 -1.65 -14.91 9.69
N SER A 175 -0.34 -14.97 9.50
CA SER A 175 0.64 -14.12 10.20
C SER A 175 0.84 -12.74 9.56
N THR A 176 0.11 -12.41 8.49
CA THR A 176 0.15 -11.07 7.88
C THR A 176 -0.50 -10.08 8.82
N LEU A 177 0.26 -9.10 9.28
CA LEU A 177 -0.21 -8.04 10.16
C LEU A 177 -0.53 -6.78 9.36
N GLY A 178 -1.61 -6.10 9.75
CA GLY A 178 -1.92 -4.76 9.28
C GLY A 178 -1.17 -3.72 10.11
N MET A 179 -0.60 -2.74 9.43
CA MET A 179 0.11 -1.59 9.99
C MET A 179 -0.59 -0.29 9.63
N PRO A 180 -0.55 0.74 10.51
CA PRO A 180 -1.02 2.07 10.16
C PRO A 180 -0.27 2.56 8.92
N ARG A 181 -1.01 3.18 7.99
CA ARG A 181 -0.42 3.74 6.78
C ARG A 181 0.55 4.87 7.10
N LEU A 182 1.78 4.75 6.63
CA LEU A 182 2.82 5.77 6.75
C LEU A 182 3.48 5.93 5.38
N ASN A 183 3.15 7.02 4.70
CA ASN A 183 3.81 7.40 3.47
C ASN A 183 5.12 8.13 3.81
N ILE A 184 6.24 7.67 3.27
CA ILE A 184 7.56 8.24 3.55
C ILE A 184 8.15 8.81 2.26
N VAL A 185 8.43 10.12 2.28
CA VAL A 185 9.06 10.85 1.18
C VAL A 185 10.32 11.50 1.73
N ASN A 186 11.47 11.25 1.12
CA ASN A 186 12.76 11.82 1.56
C ASN A 186 13.06 11.61 3.07
N ASN A 187 12.82 10.39 3.57
CA ASN A 187 12.98 10.01 4.99
C ASN A 187 12.08 10.80 5.98
N ARG A 188 11.00 11.41 5.48
CA ARG A 188 10.01 12.16 6.28
C ARG A 188 8.62 11.60 6.03
N PRO A 189 7.75 11.56 7.05
CA PRO A 189 6.35 11.23 6.84
C PRO A 189 5.69 12.32 6.02
N SER A 190 4.98 11.92 4.97
CA SER A 190 4.15 12.79 4.15
C SER A 190 2.71 12.29 4.23
N PRO A 191 1.68 13.13 4.00
CA PRO A 191 0.32 12.64 3.86
C PRO A 191 0.20 11.62 2.72
N ILE A 192 -0.85 10.80 2.81
CA ILE A 192 -1.14 9.78 1.81
C ILE A 192 -1.44 10.43 0.45
N MET A 193 -1.27 9.67 -0.62
CA MET A 193 -1.52 10.14 -1.98
C MET A 193 -2.99 10.55 -2.20
N ILE A 194 -3.22 11.54 -3.07
CA ILE A 194 -4.57 12.01 -3.45
C ILE A 194 -5.41 10.85 -3.99
N SER A 195 -4.83 10.03 -4.87
CA SER A 195 -5.49 8.85 -5.42
C SER A 195 -5.92 7.88 -4.33
N GLU A 196 -5.06 7.62 -3.34
CA GLU A 196 -5.36 6.73 -2.23
C GLU A 196 -6.47 7.27 -1.33
N LYS A 197 -6.45 8.57 -1.01
CA LYS A 197 -7.51 9.23 -0.23
C LYS A 197 -8.87 9.20 -0.91
N LEU A 198 -8.92 9.42 -2.23
CA LEU A 198 -10.17 9.48 -2.98
C LEU A 198 -10.76 8.09 -3.25
N LEU A 199 -9.91 7.08 -3.42
CA LEU A 199 -10.34 5.74 -3.81
C LEU A 199 -10.50 4.79 -2.60
N THR A 200 -9.86 5.09 -1.46
CA THR A 200 -9.77 4.17 -0.33
C THR A 200 -9.83 4.87 1.04
N GLU A 201 -10.36 4.15 2.03
CA GLU A 201 -10.50 4.66 3.42
C GLU A 201 -9.83 3.75 4.47
N VAL A 202 -9.17 2.68 4.05
CA VAL A 202 -8.65 1.65 4.98
C VAL A 202 -7.43 2.17 5.75
N GLU A 203 -7.52 2.25 7.08
CA GLU A 203 -6.42 2.79 7.91
C GLU A 203 -5.19 1.89 8.01
N HIS A 204 -5.39 0.56 8.04
CA HIS A 204 -4.32 -0.42 8.23
C HIS A 204 -4.13 -1.27 6.99
N LEU A 205 -2.91 -1.32 6.47
CA LEU A 205 -2.54 -2.11 5.30
C LEU A 205 -1.47 -3.14 5.65
N PRO A 206 -1.30 -4.19 4.85
CA PRO A 206 -0.29 -5.21 5.10
C PRO A 206 1.11 -4.59 5.25
N MET A 207 1.82 -4.98 6.30
CA MET A 207 3.16 -4.48 6.59
C MET A 207 4.15 -4.64 5.41
N LEU A 208 4.02 -5.75 4.67
CA LEU A 208 4.84 -6.03 3.49
C LEU A 208 4.64 -4.99 2.37
N ARG A 209 3.43 -4.42 2.24
CA ARG A 209 3.13 -3.38 1.23
C ARG A 209 4.05 -2.17 1.40
N GLN A 210 4.24 -1.71 2.64
CA GLN A 210 5.11 -0.56 2.92
C GLN A 210 6.57 -0.86 2.59
N ALA A 211 7.04 -2.09 2.83
CA ALA A 211 8.39 -2.49 2.46
C ALA A 211 8.62 -2.50 0.94
N ILE A 212 7.59 -2.83 0.17
CA ILE A 212 7.63 -2.75 -1.31
C ILE A 212 7.65 -1.31 -1.79
N GLU A 213 6.77 -0.46 -1.24
CA GLU A 213 6.71 0.97 -1.60
C GLU A 213 8.04 1.69 -1.38
N LEU A 214 8.81 1.25 -0.38
CA LEU A 214 10.10 1.83 -0.03
C LEU A 214 11.29 1.07 -0.63
N GLU A 215 11.04 0.06 -1.47
CA GLU A 215 12.07 -0.80 -2.09
C GLU A 215 13.01 -1.48 -1.06
N LYS A 216 12.51 -1.75 0.16
CA LYS A 216 13.25 -2.37 1.28
C LYS A 216 12.80 -3.79 1.59
N VAL A 217 12.32 -4.51 0.58
CA VAL A 217 11.77 -5.87 0.76
C VAL A 217 12.83 -6.85 1.26
N ASP A 218 14.06 -6.76 0.77
CA ASP A 218 15.14 -7.67 1.17
C ASP A 218 15.48 -7.51 2.66
N GLU A 219 15.70 -6.26 3.10
CA GLU A 219 15.91 -5.93 4.52
C GLU A 219 14.74 -6.46 5.37
N TRP A 220 13.51 -6.16 4.98
CA TRP A 220 12.31 -6.57 5.70
C TRP A 220 12.16 -8.10 5.78
N ASN A 221 12.47 -8.81 4.68
CA ASN A 221 12.33 -10.25 4.57
C ASN A 221 13.35 -11.00 5.45
N THR A 222 14.50 -10.42 5.78
CA THR A 222 15.44 -11.05 6.73
C THR A 222 14.85 -11.20 8.13
N GLU A 223 13.98 -10.28 8.54
CA GLU A 223 13.46 -10.19 9.91
C GLU A 223 12.04 -10.72 10.05
N PHE A 224 11.18 -10.42 9.08
CA PHE A 224 9.76 -10.79 9.11
C PHE A 224 9.40 -11.85 8.06
N GLY A 225 10.36 -12.20 7.19
CA GLY A 225 10.13 -13.11 6.09
C GLY A 225 9.77 -14.52 6.57
N ASN A 226 8.69 -15.03 6.01
CA ASN A 226 8.36 -16.45 6.05
C ASN A 226 8.14 -16.89 4.61
N ASN A 227 8.67 -18.06 4.22
CA ASN A 227 8.44 -18.63 2.89
C ASN A 227 6.94 -18.62 2.55
N SER A 228 6.07 -18.94 3.50
CA SER A 228 4.61 -18.92 3.30
C SER A 228 4.01 -17.52 3.16
N MET A 229 4.68 -16.46 3.63
CA MET A 229 4.24 -15.06 3.42
C MET A 229 4.72 -14.50 2.09
N MET A 230 5.81 -15.03 1.53
CA MET A 230 6.39 -14.55 0.27
C MET A 230 5.79 -15.23 -0.97
N ARG A 231 5.13 -16.38 -0.79
CA ARG A 231 4.55 -17.16 -1.88
C ARG A 231 3.46 -16.43 -2.66
N THR A 232 3.51 -16.57 -3.98
CA THR A 232 2.50 -16.03 -4.91
C THR A 232 1.12 -16.64 -4.64
N SER A 233 1.09 -17.93 -4.29
CA SER A 233 -0.16 -18.67 -4.00
C SER A 233 -0.94 -18.16 -2.77
N THR A 234 -0.26 -17.50 -1.84
CA THR A 234 -0.80 -16.94 -0.59
C THR A 234 -0.80 -15.42 -0.61
N GLY A 235 -0.92 -14.82 -1.81
CA GLY A 235 -1.04 -13.37 -1.95
C GLY A 235 0.14 -12.60 -1.35
N GLY A 236 1.32 -13.23 -1.33
CA GLY A 236 2.52 -12.69 -0.74
C GLY A 236 3.08 -11.51 -1.52
N LEU A 237 4.37 -11.55 -1.81
CA LEU A 237 5.06 -10.42 -2.43
C LEU A 237 4.41 -9.98 -3.75
N ALA A 238 4.09 -10.90 -4.65
CA ALA A 238 3.55 -10.55 -5.97
C ALA A 238 2.19 -9.82 -5.92
N HIS A 239 1.29 -10.22 -5.01
CA HIS A 239 -0.01 -9.56 -4.86
C HIS A 239 0.13 -8.21 -4.18
N MET A 240 1.04 -8.07 -3.21
CA MET A 240 1.36 -6.78 -2.61
C MET A 240 2.03 -5.83 -3.61
N THR A 241 2.92 -6.34 -4.47
CA THR A 241 3.51 -5.56 -5.57
C THR A 241 2.42 -5.12 -6.55
N TYR A 242 1.48 -6.00 -6.89
CA TYR A 242 0.32 -5.61 -7.68
C TYR A 242 -0.48 -4.49 -7.04
N ASP A 243 -0.76 -4.57 -5.74
CA ASP A 243 -1.46 -3.50 -5.02
C ASP A 243 -0.72 -2.16 -5.10
N VAL A 244 0.60 -2.15 -4.85
CA VAL A 244 1.43 -0.95 -4.98
C VAL A 244 1.40 -0.40 -6.41
N MET A 245 1.51 -1.25 -7.43
CA MET A 245 1.50 -0.85 -8.84
C MET A 245 0.14 -0.30 -9.29
N VAL A 246 -0.97 -0.88 -8.82
CA VAL A 246 -2.32 -0.35 -9.10
C VAL A 246 -2.52 1.02 -8.45
N MET A 247 -2.04 1.20 -7.21
CA MET A 247 -2.11 2.50 -6.54
C MET A 247 -1.21 3.54 -7.23
N ALA A 248 0.00 3.16 -7.64
CA ALA A 248 0.88 4.02 -8.41
C ALA A 248 0.26 4.38 -9.77
N HIS A 249 -0.41 3.43 -10.45
CA HIS A 249 -1.17 3.73 -11.67
C HIS A 249 -2.31 4.73 -11.43
N ALA A 250 -3.04 4.58 -10.31
CA ALA A 250 -4.07 5.53 -9.91
C ALA A 250 -3.47 6.93 -9.72
N GLN A 251 -2.33 7.02 -9.06
CA GLN A 251 -1.63 8.27 -8.85
C GLN A 251 -1.18 8.89 -10.19
N CYS A 252 -0.55 8.13 -11.08
CA CYS A 252 -0.19 8.61 -12.42
C CYS A 252 -1.41 9.17 -13.18
N ARG A 253 -2.56 8.47 -13.14
CA ARG A 253 -3.80 8.97 -13.75
C ARG A 253 -4.33 10.24 -13.10
N ALA A 254 -4.20 10.38 -11.78
CA ALA A 254 -4.60 11.60 -11.08
C ALA A 254 -3.86 12.83 -11.62
N PHE A 255 -2.58 12.67 -11.95
CA PHE A 255 -1.70 13.74 -12.42
C PHE A 255 -1.53 13.76 -13.95
N GLY A 256 -2.30 12.96 -14.70
CA GLY A 256 -2.22 12.92 -16.17
C GLY A 256 -0.89 12.39 -16.71
N LYS A 257 -0.14 11.65 -15.89
CA LYS A 257 1.15 11.01 -16.24
C LYS A 257 0.92 9.56 -16.64
N THR A 258 1.85 9.01 -17.41
CA THR A 258 1.92 7.58 -17.72
C THR A 258 3.30 7.03 -17.36
N ASP A 259 3.34 5.83 -16.80
CA ASP A 259 4.58 5.13 -16.49
C ASP A 259 4.60 3.77 -17.22
N SER A 260 5.50 3.65 -18.19
CA SER A 260 5.68 2.44 -18.98
C SER A 260 6.00 1.20 -18.15
N LYS A 261 6.68 1.34 -17.00
CA LYS A 261 7.00 0.22 -16.11
C LYS A 261 5.73 -0.32 -15.46
N ILE A 262 4.88 0.57 -14.97
CA ILE A 262 3.61 0.23 -14.33
C ILE A 262 2.68 -0.44 -15.34
N GLU A 263 2.55 0.13 -16.54
CA GLU A 263 1.71 -0.44 -17.59
C GLU A 263 2.22 -1.81 -18.06
N SER A 264 3.54 -1.96 -18.23
CA SER A 264 4.17 -3.24 -18.57
C SER A 264 3.93 -4.29 -17.49
N TYR A 265 4.06 -3.92 -16.21
CA TYR A 265 3.79 -4.83 -15.10
C TYR A 265 2.33 -5.26 -15.09
N LEU A 266 1.38 -4.31 -15.14
CA LEU A 266 -0.06 -4.60 -15.11
C LEU A 266 -0.49 -5.47 -16.30
N ALA A 267 0.10 -5.28 -17.48
CA ALA A 267 -0.16 -6.13 -18.64
C ALA A 267 0.30 -7.60 -18.46
N LYS A 268 1.32 -7.85 -17.63
CA LYS A 268 1.77 -9.22 -17.31
C LYS A 268 0.88 -9.92 -16.28
N VAL A 269 0.11 -9.18 -15.48
CA VAL A 269 -0.64 -9.73 -14.34
C VAL A 269 -1.66 -10.79 -14.78
N ASP A 270 -2.32 -10.60 -15.93
CA ASP A 270 -3.31 -11.57 -16.44
C ASP A 270 -2.68 -12.95 -16.70
N ARG A 271 -1.43 -13.00 -17.18
CA ARG A 271 -0.69 -14.26 -17.37
C ARG A 271 -0.44 -14.94 -16.02
N ILE A 272 0.01 -14.18 -15.02
CA ILE A 272 0.25 -14.70 -13.67
C ILE A 272 -1.05 -15.26 -13.07
N GLN A 273 -2.16 -14.57 -13.27
CA GLN A 273 -3.47 -15.03 -12.80
C GLN A 273 -3.91 -16.31 -13.50
N ALA A 274 -3.66 -16.44 -14.80
CA ALA A 274 -3.91 -17.68 -15.53
C ALA A 274 -3.08 -18.84 -14.98
N ASP A 275 -1.79 -18.63 -14.73
CA ASP A 275 -0.88 -19.63 -14.14
C ASP A 275 -1.33 -20.02 -12.72
N LEU A 276 -1.74 -19.04 -11.91
CA LEU A 276 -2.32 -19.29 -10.58
C LEU A 276 -3.65 -20.07 -10.68
N GLY A 277 -4.45 -19.82 -11.71
CA GLY A 277 -5.68 -20.55 -12.01
C GLY A 277 -5.39 -22.03 -12.29
N ILE A 278 -4.41 -22.31 -13.14
CA ILE A 278 -3.93 -23.68 -13.42
C ILE A 278 -3.43 -24.34 -12.13
N MET A 279 -2.65 -23.62 -11.33
CA MET A 279 -2.13 -24.14 -10.06
C MET A 279 -3.26 -24.47 -9.06
N ARG A 280 -4.32 -23.64 -8.98
CA ARG A 280 -5.51 -23.93 -8.15
C ARG A 280 -6.25 -25.18 -8.64
N LEU A 281 -6.38 -25.35 -9.96
CA LEU A 281 -6.97 -26.55 -10.57
C LEU A 281 -6.16 -27.81 -10.21
N VAL A 282 -4.83 -27.74 -10.34
CA VAL A 282 -3.92 -28.84 -9.99
C VAL A 282 -4.02 -29.18 -8.49
N ARG A 283 -4.11 -28.17 -7.61
CA ARG A 283 -4.30 -28.36 -6.17
C ARG A 283 -5.59 -29.12 -5.84
N MET A 284 -6.67 -28.90 -6.60
CA MET A 284 -7.95 -29.61 -6.43
C MET A 284 -7.85 -31.10 -6.80
N GLY A 285 -6.88 -31.50 -7.60
CA GLY A 285 -6.62 -32.92 -7.91
C GLY A 285 -6.21 -33.74 -6.68
N VAL A 286 -5.60 -33.10 -5.66
CA VAL A 286 -5.19 -33.77 -4.42
C VAL A 286 -6.40 -34.29 -3.62
N PRO A 287 -7.34 -33.44 -3.15
CA PRO A 287 -8.51 -33.93 -2.40
C PRO A 287 -9.42 -34.80 -3.26
N PHE A 288 -9.54 -34.52 -4.56
CA PHE A 288 -10.34 -35.34 -5.47
C PHE A 288 -9.83 -36.79 -5.55
N GLY A 289 -8.54 -36.99 -5.82
CA GLY A 289 -7.97 -38.34 -5.86
C GLY A 289 -8.04 -39.06 -4.50
N LEU A 290 -7.89 -38.36 -3.37
CA LEU A 290 -8.02 -38.98 -2.05
C LEU A 290 -9.46 -39.43 -1.77
N VAL A 291 -10.45 -38.61 -2.10
CA VAL A 291 -11.87 -38.96 -1.95
C VAL A 291 -12.22 -40.15 -2.84
N CYS A 292 -11.80 -40.15 -4.11
CA CYS A 292 -12.04 -41.27 -5.02
C CYS A 292 -11.34 -42.57 -4.57
N ALA A 293 -10.13 -42.48 -4.01
CA ALA A 293 -9.43 -43.62 -3.43
C ALA A 293 -10.20 -44.20 -2.22
N ILE A 294 -10.67 -43.35 -1.30
CA ILE A 294 -11.50 -43.79 -0.15
C ILE A 294 -12.82 -44.40 -0.63
N PHE A 295 -13.48 -43.76 -1.60
CA PHE A 295 -14.74 -44.23 -2.17
C PHE A 295 -14.60 -45.61 -2.84
N THR A 296 -13.46 -45.86 -3.49
CA THR A 296 -13.13 -47.18 -4.07
C THR A 296 -13.10 -48.26 -2.98
N LEU A 297 -12.50 -47.97 -1.81
CA LEU A 297 -12.50 -48.90 -0.68
C LEU A 297 -13.91 -49.14 -0.11
N TRP A 298 -14.76 -48.11 -0.09
CA TRP A 298 -16.14 -48.21 0.37
C TRP A 298 -17.01 -49.06 -0.57
N ILE A 299 -16.91 -48.84 -1.89
CA ILE A 299 -17.61 -49.64 -2.90
C ILE A 299 -17.20 -51.12 -2.80
N ASN A 300 -15.91 -51.40 -2.64
CA ASN A 300 -15.41 -52.75 -2.43
C ASN A 300 -16.04 -53.39 -1.19
N ARG A 301 -16.09 -52.65 -0.06
CA ARG A 301 -16.72 -53.12 1.18
C ARG A 301 -18.23 -53.36 1.03
N ALA A 302 -18.90 -52.65 0.14
CA ALA A 302 -20.31 -52.84 -0.20
C ALA A 302 -20.55 -54.04 -1.14
N GLY A 303 -19.52 -54.75 -1.58
CA GLY A 303 -19.62 -55.92 -2.44
C GLY A 303 -19.97 -55.60 -3.90
N MET A 304 -19.84 -54.35 -4.33
CA MET A 304 -20.22 -53.92 -5.68
C MET A 304 -19.10 -54.10 -6.72
N PHE A 305 -17.85 -54.30 -6.29
CA PHE A 305 -16.67 -54.49 -7.16
C PHE A 305 -15.66 -55.44 -6.50
N GLU A 306 -15.11 -56.38 -7.26
CA GLU A 306 -14.06 -57.31 -6.77
C GLU A 306 -12.62 -56.74 -6.93
N SER A 307 -12.37 -55.90 -7.94
CA SER A 307 -11.03 -55.42 -8.32
C SER A 307 -10.72 -53.99 -7.85
N TRP A 308 -10.72 -53.78 -6.53
CA TRP A 308 -10.52 -52.45 -5.91
C TRP A 308 -9.10 -51.87 -6.04
N GLN A 309 -8.09 -52.71 -6.25
CA GLN A 309 -6.68 -52.33 -6.18
C GLN A 309 -6.28 -51.36 -7.29
N LEU A 310 -6.72 -51.60 -8.53
CA LEU A 310 -6.35 -50.80 -9.69
C LEU A 310 -6.91 -49.37 -9.60
N PRO A 311 -8.22 -49.14 -9.36
CA PRO A 311 -8.75 -47.79 -9.21
C PRO A 311 -8.14 -47.06 -8.00
N PHE A 312 -7.90 -47.76 -6.90
CA PHE A 312 -7.28 -47.17 -5.71
C PHE A 312 -5.87 -46.62 -6.01
N ILE A 313 -5.03 -47.41 -6.66
CA ILE A 313 -3.66 -47.00 -7.03
C ILE A 313 -3.69 -45.83 -8.03
N VAL A 314 -4.60 -45.85 -9.00
CA VAL A 314 -4.77 -44.76 -9.97
C VAL A 314 -5.15 -43.45 -9.27
N PHE A 315 -6.15 -43.46 -8.39
CA PHE A 315 -6.57 -42.25 -7.69
C PHE A 315 -5.52 -41.74 -6.69
N LEU A 316 -4.82 -42.65 -5.99
CA LEU A 316 -3.74 -42.27 -5.08
C LEU A 316 -2.54 -41.67 -5.83
N SER A 317 -2.14 -42.28 -6.95
CA SER A 317 -1.06 -41.76 -7.79
C SER A 317 -1.41 -40.40 -8.39
N MET A 318 -2.66 -40.20 -8.83
CA MET A 318 -3.14 -38.90 -9.28
C MET A 318 -3.03 -37.83 -8.18
N SER A 319 -3.41 -38.13 -6.92
CA SER A 319 -3.22 -37.20 -5.80
C SER A 319 -1.76 -36.86 -5.56
N ILE A 320 -0.85 -37.83 -5.64
CA ILE A 320 0.59 -37.62 -5.46
C ILE A 320 1.15 -36.75 -6.59
N ILE A 321 0.82 -37.07 -7.84
CA ILE A 321 1.24 -36.32 -9.03
C ILE A 321 0.73 -34.88 -8.94
N SER A 322 -0.55 -34.67 -8.60
CA SER A 322 -1.11 -33.33 -8.38
C SER A 322 -0.39 -32.56 -7.27
N TRP A 323 0.00 -33.22 -6.18
CA TRP A 323 0.76 -32.59 -5.10
C TRP A 323 2.17 -32.17 -5.52
N ILE A 324 2.87 -33.00 -6.29
CA ILE A 324 4.19 -32.68 -6.85
C ILE A 324 4.07 -31.54 -7.87
N ALA A 325 3.14 -31.65 -8.83
CA ALA A 325 2.90 -30.65 -9.85
C ALA A 325 2.55 -29.29 -9.25
N TYR A 326 1.72 -29.25 -8.20
CA TYR A 326 1.39 -28.02 -7.48
C TYR A 326 2.62 -27.28 -6.94
N ARG A 327 3.65 -28.01 -6.49
CA ARG A 327 4.88 -27.40 -5.97
C ARG A 327 5.81 -26.88 -7.06
N ILE A 328 5.75 -27.47 -8.26
CA ILE A 328 6.61 -27.12 -9.39
C ILE A 328 6.01 -25.95 -10.19
N LEU A 329 4.69 -25.90 -10.29
CA LEU A 329 3.97 -24.91 -11.10
C LEU A 329 3.81 -23.53 -10.43
N GLU A 330 4.34 -23.32 -9.22
CA GLU A 330 4.22 -22.01 -8.57
C GLU A 330 5.06 -20.97 -9.33
N PRO A 331 4.43 -19.93 -9.90
CA PRO A 331 5.18 -18.91 -10.63
C PRO A 331 6.08 -18.15 -9.67
N ASP A 332 7.35 -18.03 -10.05
CA ASP A 332 8.35 -17.31 -9.28
C ASP A 332 8.04 -15.81 -9.32
N TRP A 333 7.79 -15.25 -8.14
CA TRP A 333 7.52 -13.82 -7.99
C TRP A 333 8.73 -12.95 -8.37
N ARG A 334 9.95 -13.50 -8.39
CA ARG A 334 11.19 -12.79 -8.74
C ARG A 334 11.34 -12.50 -10.23
N GLN A 335 10.53 -13.14 -11.07
CA GLN A 335 10.60 -13.00 -12.53
C GLN A 335 9.81 -11.80 -13.08
N LEU A 336 9.30 -10.93 -12.19
CA LEU A 336 8.36 -9.86 -12.53
C LEU A 336 9.00 -8.51 -12.86
#